data_AF-A0A5C7YIY3-F1
#
_entry.id   AF-A0A5C7YIY3-F1
#
_cell.length_a   1.000
_cell.length_b   1.000
_cell.length_c   1.000
_cell.angle_alpha   90.00
_cell.angle_beta   90.00
_cell.angle_gamma   90.00
#
_symmetry.space_group_name_H-M   'P 1'
#
loop_
_entity.id
_entity.type
_entity.pdbx_description
1 polymer ?
#
loop_
_entity_poly.entity_id
_entity_poly.type
_entity_poly.pdbx_seq_one_letter_code
_entity_poly.pdbx_strand_id
1 'polypeptide(L)'
;MFSFFRKKSHAPTPEATVAAAPAAPVTPALASAPIAPEAAPPAVAAQPARQSWMERLKAGLRKTGSSIATVFTGTQIDDALYEELETALLMADTGVKATEQLLADLKRRVKEAKATDPAQVKGLLADAITDLLAPLQRPLEIGAQQPTVIMVAGVNGAGKTTSIGKLTKHLADSGESVLLAAADTFRAAAKEQLAVWADRNTVEIVSQQGGDPAAVSFDAV
;
A
#
# COMPACT_ATOMS: atom_id res chain seq x y z
N MET A 1 -4.86 -16.13 65.87
CA MET A 1 -6.21 -16.25 66.45
C MET A 1 -7.14 -16.71 65.33
N PHE A 2 -7.56 -17.97 65.41
CA PHE A 2 -8.57 -18.74 64.67
C PHE A 2 -8.72 -18.67 63.13
N SER A 3 -8.57 -19.87 62.56
CA SER A 3 -8.95 -20.34 61.22
C SER A 3 -10.44 -20.75 61.16
N PHE A 4 -10.81 -21.40 60.04
CA PHE A 4 -12.01 -22.19 59.72
C PHE A 4 -13.08 -21.44 58.87
N PHE A 5 -13.77 -22.01 57.88
CA PHE A 5 -13.62 -23.18 56.98
C PHE A 5 -14.94 -23.25 56.16
N ARG A 6 -14.87 -23.62 54.87
CA ARG A 6 -15.87 -24.42 54.07
C ARG A 6 -17.32 -23.88 53.91
N LYS A 7 -18.18 -24.33 52.97
CA LYS A 7 -18.16 -25.08 51.69
C LYS A 7 -19.64 -25.18 51.20
N LYS A 8 -19.87 -24.92 49.91
CA LYS A 8 -20.80 -25.55 48.93
C LYS A 8 -22.04 -26.36 49.41
N SER A 9 -23.22 -26.14 48.80
CA SER A 9 -24.32 -27.10 48.42
C SER A 9 -25.46 -26.31 47.73
N HIS A 10 -25.78 -26.48 46.44
CA HIS A 10 -26.72 -27.40 45.76
C HIS A 10 -28.22 -27.26 46.10
N ALA A 11 -29.05 -27.25 45.04
CA ALA A 11 -30.49 -26.93 44.94
C ALA A 11 -31.43 -27.96 45.62
N PRO A 12 -32.76 -27.72 45.70
CA PRO A 12 -33.67 -28.06 44.58
C PRO A 12 -34.94 -27.16 44.40
N THR A 13 -35.62 -27.34 43.26
CA THR A 13 -36.96 -26.81 42.87
C THR A 13 -38.11 -27.62 43.53
N PRO A 14 -39.36 -27.12 43.55
CA PRO A 14 -40.43 -27.74 42.73
C PRO A 14 -41.47 -26.73 42.14
N GLU A 15 -41.79 -26.87 40.85
CA GLU A 15 -43.08 -27.30 40.25
C GLU A 15 -44.26 -26.30 40.25
N ALA A 16 -44.70 -25.93 39.03
CA ALA A 16 -46.11 -25.95 38.65
C ALA A 16 -46.24 -26.18 37.13
N THR A 17 -46.91 -27.29 36.81
CA THR A 17 -47.45 -27.82 35.56
C THR A 17 -48.35 -26.79 34.82
N VAL A 18 -48.64 -26.88 33.52
CA VAL A 18 -49.70 -27.72 32.91
C VAL A 18 -49.53 -27.91 31.38
N ALA A 19 -49.63 -29.19 30.99
CA ALA A 19 -50.22 -29.85 29.80
C ALA A 19 -49.64 -29.75 28.36
N ALA A 20 -49.36 -30.97 27.87
CA ALA A 20 -49.11 -31.43 26.51
C ALA A 20 -50.42 -31.56 25.68
N ALA A 21 -50.40 -31.26 24.36
CA ALA A 21 -50.41 -32.19 23.20
C ALA A 21 -51.77 -32.92 22.93
N PRO A 22 -52.19 -33.21 21.68
CA PRO A 22 -51.41 -33.99 20.69
C PRO A 22 -51.55 -33.58 19.20
N ALA A 23 -50.81 -34.30 18.36
CA ALA A 23 -50.64 -34.12 16.91
C ALA A 23 -51.40 -35.17 16.06
N ALA A 24 -51.47 -34.84 14.75
CA ALA A 24 -51.65 -35.66 13.54
C ALA A 24 -53.09 -36.05 13.10
N PRO A 25 -53.38 -36.33 11.80
CA PRO A 25 -52.51 -36.43 10.61
C PRO A 25 -53.01 -35.74 9.29
N VAL A 26 -52.24 -35.96 8.23
CA VAL A 26 -52.22 -35.47 6.83
C VAL A 26 -53.49 -35.57 5.95
N THR A 27 -53.64 -34.64 4.99
CA THR A 27 -53.86 -34.92 3.53
C THR A 27 -53.72 -33.64 2.68
N PRO A 28 -53.26 -33.72 1.40
CA PRO A 28 -52.91 -32.57 0.56
C PRO A 28 -54.06 -32.16 -0.38
N ALA A 29 -54.28 -30.86 -0.58
CA ALA A 29 -55.24 -30.35 -1.54
C ALA A 29 -54.58 -29.34 -2.50
N LEU A 30 -54.60 -29.72 -3.78
CA LEU A 30 -54.25 -28.91 -4.95
C LEU A 30 -55.12 -27.65 -5.03
N ALA A 31 -54.50 -26.47 -5.19
CA ALA A 31 -55.13 -25.32 -5.81
C ALA A 31 -54.05 -24.46 -6.50
N SER A 32 -54.03 -24.56 -7.82
CA SER A 32 -53.25 -23.76 -8.76
C SER A 32 -53.69 -22.29 -8.73
N ALA A 33 -52.78 -21.38 -8.39
CA ALA A 33 -52.93 -19.94 -8.61
C ALA A 33 -51.91 -19.47 -9.69
N PRO A 34 -52.27 -18.51 -10.56
CA PRO A 34 -51.46 -18.15 -11.72
C PRO A 34 -50.23 -17.32 -11.34
N ILE A 35 -49.09 -17.66 -11.96
CA ILE A 35 -47.79 -17.00 -11.77
C ILE A 35 -47.82 -15.65 -12.50
N ALA A 36 -47.74 -14.55 -11.74
CA ALA A 36 -47.44 -13.22 -12.27
C ALA A 36 -45.94 -13.13 -12.61
N PRO A 37 -45.54 -12.47 -13.71
CA PRO A 37 -44.16 -12.47 -14.18
C PRO A 37 -43.22 -11.76 -13.20
N GLU A 38 -42.19 -12.49 -12.82
CA GLU A 38 -41.08 -12.10 -11.95
C GLU A 38 -40.33 -10.90 -12.53
N ALA A 39 -40.27 -9.81 -11.75
CA ALA A 39 -39.54 -8.61 -12.10
C ALA A 39 -38.04 -8.91 -12.18
N ALA A 40 -37.40 -8.49 -13.27
CA ALA A 40 -35.98 -8.66 -13.52
C ALA A 40 -35.12 -8.11 -12.37
N PRO A 41 -34.01 -8.79 -11.99
CA PRO A 41 -33.12 -8.32 -10.96
C PRO A 41 -32.45 -7.00 -11.36
N PRO A 42 -32.20 -6.08 -10.41
CA PRO A 42 -31.58 -4.79 -10.68
C PRO A 42 -30.15 -5.00 -11.20
N ALA A 43 -29.81 -4.27 -12.26
CA ALA A 43 -28.49 -4.27 -12.87
C ALA A 43 -27.41 -4.00 -11.81
N VAL A 44 -26.45 -4.92 -11.72
CA VAL A 44 -25.26 -4.78 -10.87
C VAL A 44 -24.53 -3.51 -11.29
N ALA A 45 -24.50 -2.51 -10.40
CA ALA A 45 -23.72 -1.31 -10.60
C ALA A 45 -22.26 -1.71 -10.87
N ALA A 46 -21.77 -1.38 -12.08
CA ALA A 46 -20.40 -1.65 -12.49
C ALA A 46 -19.45 -1.04 -11.44
N GLN A 47 -18.66 -1.89 -10.80
CA GLN A 47 -17.61 -1.44 -9.91
C GLN A 47 -16.68 -0.50 -10.69
N PRO A 48 -16.29 0.65 -10.13
CA PRO A 48 -15.45 1.60 -10.85
C PRO A 48 -14.16 0.90 -11.28
N ALA A 49 -13.84 1.00 -12.56
CA ALA A 49 -12.63 0.42 -13.13
C ALA A 49 -11.43 0.88 -12.29
N ARG A 50 -10.62 -0.07 -11.83
CA ARG A 50 -9.39 0.23 -11.09
C ARG A 50 -8.52 1.12 -11.98
N GLN A 51 -8.23 2.33 -11.52
CA GLN A 51 -7.33 3.26 -12.22
C GLN A 51 -6.02 2.56 -12.59
N SER A 52 -5.54 2.81 -13.80
CA SER A 52 -4.28 2.21 -14.26
C SER A 52 -3.12 2.64 -13.34
N TRP A 53 -2.09 1.80 -13.18
CA TRP A 53 -0.93 2.15 -12.36
C TRP A 53 -0.29 3.47 -12.81
N MET A 54 -0.25 3.70 -14.12
CA MET A 54 0.29 4.91 -14.72
C MET A 54 -0.54 6.16 -14.40
N GLU A 55 -1.87 6.05 -14.34
CA GLU A 55 -2.74 7.15 -13.88
C GLU A 55 -2.47 7.52 -12.43
N ARG A 56 -2.31 6.53 -11.54
CA ARG A 56 -1.99 6.77 -10.13
C ARG A 56 -0.64 7.45 -9.97
N LEU A 57 0.37 7.04 -10.75
CA LEU A 57 1.68 7.68 -10.76
C LEU A 57 1.60 9.14 -11.25
N LYS A 58 0.91 9.38 -12.38
CA LYS A 58 0.69 10.74 -12.91
C LYS A 58 -0.05 11.63 -11.91
N ALA A 59 -1.06 11.10 -11.23
CA ALA A 59 -1.81 11.83 -10.22
C ALA A 59 -0.93 12.20 -9.02
N GLY A 60 -0.10 11.27 -8.53
CA GLY A 60 0.83 11.51 -7.43
C GLY A 60 1.91 12.55 -7.75
N LEU A 61 2.40 12.56 -8.99
CA LEU A 61 3.42 13.51 -9.46
C LEU A 61 2.84 14.83 -9.99
N ARG A 62 1.52 15.01 -10.01
CA ARG A 62 0.87 16.15 -10.67
C ARG A 62 1.41 17.50 -10.21
N LYS A 63 1.60 17.69 -8.90
CA LYS A 63 2.07 18.95 -8.33
C LYS A 63 3.49 19.27 -8.84
N THR A 64 4.43 18.35 -8.65
CA THR A 64 5.83 18.48 -9.09
C THR A 64 5.94 18.62 -10.61
N GLY A 65 5.22 17.79 -11.36
CA GLY A 65 5.22 17.85 -12.82
C GLY A 65 4.67 19.18 -13.34
N SER A 66 3.64 19.74 -12.68
CA SER A 66 3.06 21.03 -13.08
C SER A 66 4.02 22.20 -12.85
N SER A 67 4.72 22.25 -11.71
CA SER A 67 5.64 23.36 -11.40
C SER A 67 6.85 23.43 -12.34
N ILE A 68 7.33 22.27 -12.81
CA ILE A 68 8.41 22.22 -13.81
C ILE A 68 7.84 22.51 -15.21
N ALA A 69 6.65 22.00 -15.54
CA ALA A 69 6.06 22.18 -16.87
C ALA A 69 5.69 23.64 -17.18
N THR A 70 5.37 24.46 -16.18
CA THR A 70 5.02 25.89 -16.38
C THR A 70 6.17 26.71 -16.93
N VAL A 71 7.43 26.32 -16.66
CA VAL A 71 8.62 27.00 -17.18
C VAL A 71 8.66 26.97 -18.72
N PHE A 72 8.14 25.90 -19.33
CA PHE A 72 8.14 25.71 -20.78
C PHE A 72 6.93 26.34 -21.49
N THR A 73 6.17 27.22 -20.82
CA THR A 73 5.03 27.93 -21.44
C THR A 73 5.41 29.25 -22.10
N GLY A 74 6.63 29.75 -21.84
CA GLY A 74 7.22 30.89 -22.53
C GLY A 74 7.52 30.58 -24.00
N THR A 75 7.90 31.59 -24.78
CA THR A 75 8.13 31.48 -26.23
C THR A 75 9.60 31.41 -26.64
N GLN A 76 10.54 31.68 -25.74
CA GLN A 76 11.97 31.77 -26.08
C GLN A 76 12.84 30.86 -25.21
N ILE A 77 13.94 30.40 -25.80
CA ILE A 77 14.98 29.62 -25.14
C ILE A 77 16.14 30.57 -24.88
N ASP A 78 16.10 31.23 -23.73
CA ASP A 78 17.11 32.20 -23.29
C ASP A 78 17.66 31.83 -21.91
N ASP A 79 18.57 32.65 -21.37
CA ASP A 79 19.15 32.41 -20.05
C ASP A 79 18.10 32.46 -18.93
N ALA A 80 17.06 33.29 -19.07
CA ALA A 80 15.96 33.40 -18.10
C ALA A 80 15.18 32.07 -17.99
N LEU A 81 14.93 31.39 -19.11
CA LEU A 81 14.31 30.05 -19.10
C LEU A 81 15.12 29.06 -18.21
N TYR A 82 16.44 29.08 -18.31
CA TYR A 82 17.29 28.18 -17.53
C TYR A 82 17.32 28.53 -16.04
N GLU A 83 17.29 29.82 -15.69
CA GLU A 83 17.19 30.29 -14.30
C GLU A 83 15.84 29.91 -13.66
N GLU A 84 14.75 30.05 -14.40
CA GLU A 84 13.42 29.61 -13.96
C GLU A 84 13.36 28.09 -13.78
N LEU A 85 13.97 27.34 -14.70
CA LEU A 85 14.04 25.89 -14.61
C LEU A 85 14.87 25.45 -13.40
N GLU A 86 16.02 26.09 -13.15
CA GLU A 86 16.84 25.87 -11.96
C GLU A 86 16.02 26.04 -10.69
N THR A 87 15.32 27.18 -10.59
CA THR A 87 14.46 27.50 -9.45
C THR A 87 13.37 26.44 -9.27
N ALA A 88 12.71 26.03 -10.36
CA ALA A 88 11.67 25.01 -10.31
C ALA A 88 12.19 23.64 -9.86
N LEU A 89 13.39 23.24 -10.31
CA LEU A 89 14.03 21.97 -9.93
C LEU A 89 14.46 21.97 -8.45
N LEU A 90 15.00 23.10 -7.95
CA LEU A 90 15.36 23.24 -6.54
C LEU A 90 14.13 23.22 -5.63
N MET A 91 13.05 23.90 -6.03
CA MET A 91 11.76 23.86 -5.33
C MET A 91 11.10 22.47 -5.36
N ALA A 92 11.50 21.61 -6.29
CA ALA A 92 11.09 20.22 -6.40
C ALA A 92 12.02 19.25 -5.65
N ASP A 93 12.90 19.75 -4.77
CA ASP A 93 13.84 18.96 -3.97
C ASP A 93 14.88 18.17 -4.77
N THR A 94 15.23 18.62 -5.99
CA THR A 94 16.28 17.97 -6.80
C THR A 94 17.67 18.09 -6.15
N GLY A 95 17.91 19.19 -5.43
CA GLY A 95 19.20 19.52 -4.81
C GLY A 95 20.21 20.14 -5.78
N VAL A 96 21.07 21.02 -5.25
CA VAL A 96 21.96 21.89 -6.04
C VAL A 96 22.81 21.13 -7.06
N LYS A 97 23.56 20.11 -6.62
CA LYS A 97 24.49 19.37 -7.50
C LYS A 97 23.78 18.66 -8.65
N ALA A 98 22.63 18.04 -8.37
CA ALA A 98 21.87 17.33 -9.40
C ALA A 98 21.23 18.32 -10.38
N THR A 99 20.72 19.45 -9.89
CA THR A 99 20.21 20.53 -10.74
C THR A 99 21.29 21.09 -11.66
N GLU A 100 22.46 21.45 -11.14
CA GLU A 100 23.59 21.97 -11.93
C GLU A 100 24.01 20.99 -13.02
N GLN A 101 24.17 19.71 -12.66
CA GLN A 101 24.52 18.65 -13.62
C GLN A 101 23.45 18.51 -14.70
N LEU A 102 22.17 18.52 -14.32
CA LEU A 102 21.05 18.36 -15.24
C LEU A 102 20.94 19.55 -16.20
N LEU A 103 21.12 20.78 -15.72
CA LEU A 103 21.08 21.99 -16.55
C LEU A 103 22.25 22.06 -17.52
N ALA A 104 23.45 21.67 -17.08
CA ALA A 104 24.63 21.60 -17.95
C ALA A 104 24.41 20.58 -19.09
N ASP A 105 23.89 19.39 -18.77
CA ASP A 105 23.57 18.38 -19.77
C ASP A 105 22.44 18.83 -20.70
N LEU A 106 21.40 19.46 -20.17
CA LEU A 106 20.29 20.00 -20.97
C LEU A 106 20.78 21.07 -21.96
N LYS A 107 21.58 22.05 -21.51
CA LYS A 107 22.14 23.10 -22.39
C LYS A 107 22.95 22.50 -23.53
N ARG A 108 23.74 21.45 -23.24
CA ARG A 108 24.49 20.71 -24.25
C ARG A 108 23.55 20.03 -25.26
N ARG A 109 22.55 19.29 -24.79
CA ARG A 109 21.55 18.61 -25.64
C ARG A 109 20.75 19.58 -26.53
N VAL A 110 20.32 20.72 -25.97
CA VAL A 110 19.60 21.77 -26.71
C VAL A 110 20.45 22.31 -27.85
N LYS A 111 21.74 22.57 -27.59
CA LYS A 111 22.70 23.04 -28.60
C LYS A 111 22.96 22.00 -29.70
N GLU A 112 23.12 20.73 -29.32
CA GLU A 112 23.36 19.62 -30.24
C GLU A 112 22.13 19.34 -31.13
N ALA A 113 20.94 19.32 -30.54
CA ALA A 113 19.67 19.13 -31.24
C ALA A 113 19.22 20.37 -32.02
N LYS A 114 19.87 21.52 -31.83
CA LYS A 114 19.45 22.83 -32.36
C LYS A 114 17.97 23.11 -32.06
N ALA A 115 17.53 22.78 -30.85
CA ALA A 115 16.14 22.92 -30.46
C ALA A 115 15.76 24.41 -30.43
N THR A 116 14.68 24.74 -31.13
CA THR A 116 14.16 26.12 -31.25
C THR A 116 12.82 26.32 -30.57
N ASP A 117 12.23 25.24 -30.05
CA ASP A 117 10.91 25.23 -29.43
C ASP A 117 11.02 24.75 -27.97
N PRO A 118 10.48 25.50 -26.98
CA PRO A 118 10.39 25.08 -25.58
C PRO A 118 9.81 23.67 -25.37
N ALA A 119 8.88 23.22 -26.22
CA ALA A 119 8.36 21.85 -26.14
C ALA A 119 9.44 20.79 -26.42
N GLN A 120 10.38 21.06 -27.33
CA GLN A 120 11.52 20.19 -27.59
C GLN A 120 12.49 20.18 -26.40
N VAL A 121 12.75 21.33 -25.79
CA VAL A 121 13.59 21.43 -24.58
C VAL A 121 13.00 20.61 -23.43
N LYS A 122 11.68 20.64 -23.25
CA LYS A 122 10.98 19.81 -22.27
C LYS A 122 11.19 18.31 -22.53
N GLY A 123 11.16 17.87 -23.79
CA GLY A 123 11.49 16.50 -24.18
C GLY A 123 12.93 16.13 -23.81
N LEU A 124 13.89 16.99 -24.16
CA LEU A 124 15.31 16.80 -23.84
C LEU A 124 15.58 16.77 -22.33
N LEU A 125 14.83 17.54 -21.54
CA LEU A 125 14.88 17.46 -20.08
C LEU A 125 14.39 16.10 -19.57
N ALA A 126 13.30 15.58 -20.13
CA ALA A 126 12.80 14.25 -19.76
C ALA A 126 13.83 13.15 -20.08
N ASP A 127 14.50 13.25 -21.24
CA ASP A 127 15.58 12.33 -21.62
C ASP A 127 16.77 12.46 -20.66
N ALA A 128 17.20 13.68 -20.33
CA ALA A 128 18.32 13.91 -19.41
C ALA A 128 18.03 13.36 -18.00
N ILE A 129 16.81 13.53 -17.48
CA ILE A 129 16.38 12.93 -16.21
C ILE A 129 16.37 11.40 -16.32
N THR A 130 15.87 10.86 -17.43
CA THR A 130 15.81 9.41 -17.65
C THR A 130 17.21 8.79 -17.67
N ASP A 131 18.14 9.39 -18.40
CA ASP A 131 19.53 8.94 -18.48
C ASP A 131 20.24 9.05 -17.13
N LEU A 132 19.91 10.07 -16.32
CA LEU A 132 20.45 10.24 -14.98
C LEU A 132 19.97 9.13 -14.02
N LEU A 133 18.72 8.69 -14.16
CA LEU A 133 18.11 7.68 -13.28
C LEU A 133 18.37 6.24 -13.74
N ALA A 134 18.54 5.99 -15.04
CA ALA A 134 18.65 4.65 -15.60
C ALA A 134 19.76 3.79 -14.95
N PRO A 135 20.98 4.29 -14.66
CA PRO A 135 22.02 3.51 -14.01
C PRO A 135 21.69 3.09 -12.57
N LEU A 136 20.73 3.77 -11.93
CA LEU A 136 20.30 3.49 -10.55
C LEU A 136 19.16 2.46 -10.49
N GLN A 137 18.55 2.13 -11.64
CA GLN A 137 17.48 1.16 -11.70
C GLN A 137 18.02 -0.26 -11.41
N ARG A 138 17.56 -0.85 -10.31
CA ARG A 138 17.81 -2.25 -9.97
C ARG A 138 16.50 -2.91 -9.52
N PRO A 139 16.05 -3.98 -10.19
CA PRO A 139 14.86 -4.71 -9.75
C PRO A 139 15.13 -5.40 -8.41
N LEU A 140 14.09 -5.57 -7.61
CA LEU A 140 14.15 -6.41 -6.42
C LEU A 140 14.12 -7.88 -6.86
N GLU A 141 15.21 -8.61 -6.63
CA GLU A 141 15.29 -10.04 -6.90
C GLU A 141 14.85 -10.83 -5.67
N ILE A 142 13.85 -11.69 -5.85
CA ILE A 142 13.35 -12.62 -4.84
C ILE A 142 13.81 -14.04 -5.20
N GLY A 143 14.28 -14.80 -4.23
CA GLY A 143 14.67 -16.21 -4.40
C GLY A 143 16.15 -16.44 -4.75
N ALA A 144 16.95 -15.39 -4.92
CA ALA A 144 18.42 -15.52 -5.07
C ALA A 144 19.06 -16.18 -3.83
N GLN A 145 18.44 -16.00 -2.66
CA GLN A 145 18.70 -16.72 -1.42
C GLN A 145 17.35 -17.18 -0.82
N GLN A 146 17.35 -18.31 -0.12
CA GLN A 146 16.15 -18.87 0.53
C GLN A 146 16.37 -19.02 2.05
N PRO A 147 15.61 -18.30 2.90
CA PRO A 147 14.66 -17.24 2.53
C PRO A 147 15.36 -15.97 2.00
N THR A 148 14.64 -15.16 1.21
CA THR A 148 15.11 -13.80 0.88
C THR A 148 14.78 -12.87 2.03
N VAL A 149 15.80 -12.42 2.77
CA VAL A 149 15.62 -11.59 3.97
C VAL A 149 15.66 -10.11 3.61
N ILE A 150 14.58 -9.37 3.91
CA ILE A 150 14.45 -7.94 3.64
C ILE A 150 14.31 -7.17 4.95
N MET A 151 15.32 -6.39 5.31
CA MET A 151 15.27 -5.49 6.47
C MET A 151 14.85 -4.08 6.05
N VAL A 152 13.75 -3.56 6.62
CA VAL A 152 13.27 -2.21 6.35
C VAL A 152 13.67 -1.27 7.49
N ALA A 153 14.58 -0.35 7.20
CA ALA A 153 15.09 0.64 8.15
C ALA A 153 14.66 2.08 7.81
N GLY A 154 14.77 3.00 8.77
CA GLY A 154 14.48 4.42 8.58
C GLY A 154 13.88 5.09 9.83
N VAL A 155 13.68 6.40 9.78
CA VAL A 155 13.17 7.19 10.90
C VAL A 155 11.66 7.01 11.14
N ASN A 156 11.16 7.46 12.29
CA ASN A 156 9.73 7.44 12.59
C ASN A 156 8.96 8.36 11.62
N GLY A 157 7.77 7.94 11.20
CA GLY A 157 6.94 8.71 10.27
C GLY A 157 7.27 8.52 8.78
N ALA A 158 8.41 7.92 8.41
CA ALA A 158 8.81 7.69 7.02
C ALA A 158 7.95 6.64 6.26
N GLY A 159 6.92 6.08 6.89
CA GLY A 159 6.00 5.12 6.25
C GLY A 159 6.46 3.66 6.24
N LYS A 160 7.51 3.28 7.00
CA LYS A 160 8.07 1.91 7.04
C LYS A 160 7.03 0.79 7.15
N THR A 161 6.19 0.80 8.18
CA THR A 161 5.17 -0.24 8.42
C THR A 161 4.15 -0.31 7.28
N THR A 162 3.77 0.84 6.72
CA THR A 162 2.88 0.90 5.55
C THR A 162 3.56 0.34 4.30
N SER A 163 4.84 0.60 4.09
CA SER A 163 5.62 0.05 2.99
C SER A 163 5.82 -1.46 3.12
N ILE A 164 6.07 -1.98 4.33
CA ILE A 164 6.13 -3.42 4.60
C ILE A 164 4.80 -4.08 4.23
N GLY A 165 3.66 -3.52 4.66
CA GLY A 165 2.35 -4.07 4.32
C GLY A 165 2.03 -4.06 2.82
N LYS A 166 2.42 -3.00 2.10
CA LYS A 166 2.29 -2.93 0.63
C LYS A 166 3.19 -3.95 -0.08
N LEU A 167 4.43 -4.10 0.36
CA LEU A 167 5.38 -5.06 -0.19
C LEU A 167 4.91 -6.49 0.05
N THR A 168 4.44 -6.79 1.26
CA THR A 168 3.84 -8.08 1.64
C THR A 168 2.70 -8.43 0.69
N LYS A 169 1.76 -7.50 0.49
CA LYS A 169 0.65 -7.70 -0.44
C LYS A 169 1.15 -7.96 -1.86
N HIS A 170 2.10 -7.16 -2.33
CA HIS A 170 2.64 -7.30 -3.69
C HIS A 170 3.31 -8.66 -3.93
N LEU A 171 4.09 -9.14 -2.96
CA LEU A 171 4.75 -10.45 -3.02
C LEU A 171 3.74 -11.61 -2.90
N ALA A 172 2.79 -11.53 -1.98
CA ALA A 172 1.73 -12.52 -1.84
C ALA A 172 0.83 -12.60 -3.10
N ASP A 173 0.45 -11.45 -3.67
CA ASP A 173 -0.29 -11.38 -4.94
C ASP A 173 0.53 -11.95 -6.12
N SER A 174 1.87 -12.03 -5.98
CA SER A 174 2.79 -12.64 -6.96
C SER A 174 3.03 -14.14 -6.71
N GLY A 175 2.39 -14.73 -5.69
CA GLY A 175 2.49 -16.15 -5.36
C GLY A 175 3.63 -16.51 -4.40
N GLU A 176 4.35 -15.54 -3.86
CA GLU A 176 5.43 -15.79 -2.90
C GLU A 176 4.90 -16.10 -1.50
N SER A 177 5.59 -17.01 -0.79
CA SER A 177 5.35 -17.24 0.64
C SER A 177 6.09 -16.16 1.44
N VAL A 178 5.35 -15.41 2.27
CA VAL A 178 5.88 -14.26 3.02
C VAL A 178 5.68 -14.48 4.52
N LEU A 179 6.75 -14.26 5.29
CA LEU A 179 6.74 -14.20 6.76
C LEU A 179 7.12 -12.79 7.22
N LEU A 180 6.37 -12.24 8.17
CA LEU A 180 6.66 -10.93 8.76
C LEU A 180 7.36 -11.06 10.12
N ALA A 181 8.42 -10.29 10.33
CA ALA A 181 9.09 -10.18 11.64
C ALA A 181 8.80 -8.82 12.28
N ALA A 182 8.14 -8.80 13.44
CA ALA A 182 7.81 -7.57 14.16
C ALA A 182 8.97 -7.06 15.03
N ALA A 183 10.09 -6.71 14.39
CA ALA A 183 11.32 -6.28 15.08
C ALA A 183 11.31 -4.81 15.57
N ASP A 184 10.27 -4.01 15.25
CA ASP A 184 10.07 -2.68 15.88
C ASP A 184 9.46 -2.86 17.29
N THR A 185 10.29 -3.33 18.23
CA THR A 185 9.83 -3.69 19.59
C THR A 185 9.67 -2.50 20.53
N PHE A 186 10.17 -1.32 20.15
CA PHE A 186 10.03 -0.09 20.92
C PHE A 186 8.64 0.55 20.74
N ARG A 187 8.04 0.43 19.55
CA ARG A 187 6.76 1.06 19.22
C ARG A 187 5.63 0.04 19.24
N ALA A 188 4.91 -0.05 20.35
CA ALA A 188 3.75 -0.95 20.50
C ALA A 188 2.75 -0.86 19.32
N ALA A 189 2.39 0.35 18.90
CA ALA A 189 1.49 0.57 17.76
C ALA A 189 2.03 0.06 16.41
N ALA A 190 3.37 0.00 16.23
CA ALA A 190 3.96 -0.52 15.00
C ALA A 190 3.74 -2.04 14.86
N LYS A 191 3.83 -2.76 15.98
CA LYS A 191 3.54 -4.20 16.05
C LYS A 191 2.06 -4.48 15.74
N GLU A 192 1.15 -3.75 16.37
CA GLU A 192 -0.30 -3.88 16.11
C GLU A 192 -0.64 -3.57 14.65
N GLN A 193 -0.08 -2.49 14.10
CA GLN A 193 -0.28 -2.15 12.69
C GLN A 193 0.26 -3.23 11.75
N LEU A 194 1.41 -3.83 12.06
CA LEU A 194 1.97 -4.92 11.26
C LEU A 194 1.11 -6.19 11.35
N ALA A 195 0.54 -6.50 12.52
CA ALA A 195 -0.39 -7.61 12.70
C ALA A 195 -1.67 -7.46 11.87
N VAL A 196 -2.22 -6.23 11.77
CA VAL A 196 -3.37 -5.95 10.88
C VAL A 196 -3.02 -6.19 9.41
N TRP A 197 -1.80 -5.85 8.98
CA TRP A 197 -1.34 -6.15 7.63
C TRP A 197 -1.11 -7.64 7.41
N ALA A 198 -0.63 -8.36 8.43
CA ALA A 198 -0.45 -9.81 8.37
C ALA A 198 -1.80 -10.52 8.16
N ASP A 199 -2.79 -10.19 9.00
CA ASP A 199 -4.15 -10.71 8.92
C ASP A 199 -4.81 -10.40 7.56
N ARG A 200 -4.72 -9.14 7.11
CA ARG A 200 -5.28 -8.70 5.82
C ARG A 200 -4.71 -9.44 4.61
N ASN A 201 -3.45 -9.87 4.66
CA ASN A 201 -2.81 -10.59 3.57
C ASN A 201 -2.71 -12.10 3.83
N THR A 202 -3.24 -12.58 4.95
CA THR A 202 -3.18 -14.00 5.36
C THR A 202 -1.74 -14.52 5.40
N VAL A 203 -0.82 -13.71 5.93
CA VAL A 203 0.59 -14.07 6.12
C VAL A 203 0.92 -14.25 7.59
N GLU A 204 1.91 -15.08 7.88
CA GLU A 204 2.37 -15.33 9.25
C GLU A 204 3.20 -14.14 9.79
N ILE A 205 3.18 -13.97 11.12
CA ILE A 205 3.94 -12.92 11.81
C ILE A 205 4.63 -13.46 13.07
N VAL A 206 5.95 -13.28 13.14
CA VAL A 206 6.76 -13.55 14.33
C VAL A 206 6.84 -12.29 15.17
N SER A 207 6.53 -12.41 16.47
CA SER A 207 6.63 -11.28 17.39
C SER A 207 6.85 -11.71 18.84
N GLN A 208 7.59 -10.92 19.60
CA GLN A 208 7.75 -11.08 21.05
C GLN A 208 7.18 -9.84 21.79
N GLN A 209 6.82 -9.95 23.06
CA GLN A 209 6.40 -8.81 23.89
C GLN A 209 7.62 -8.25 24.63
N GLY A 210 7.98 -6.98 24.40
CA GLY A 210 9.14 -6.34 25.04
C GLY A 210 10.49 -7.01 24.75
N GLY A 211 10.55 -7.84 23.70
CA GLY A 211 11.73 -8.62 23.33
C GLY A 211 12.81 -7.78 22.64
N ASP A 212 14.02 -8.32 22.64
CA ASP A 212 15.14 -7.82 21.85
C ASP A 212 14.81 -7.93 20.34
N PRO A 213 14.91 -6.86 19.53
CA PRO A 213 14.73 -6.91 18.08
C PRO A 213 15.56 -7.99 17.39
N ALA A 214 16.77 -8.27 17.90
CA ALA A 214 17.63 -9.30 17.34
C ALA A 214 17.04 -10.70 17.58
N ALA A 215 16.47 -10.96 18.75
CA ALA A 215 15.79 -12.23 19.05
C ALA A 215 14.57 -12.44 18.15
N VAL A 216 13.74 -11.41 17.93
CA VAL A 216 12.59 -11.50 17.01
C VAL A 216 13.04 -11.80 15.57
N SER A 217 14.15 -11.20 15.14
CA SER A 217 14.70 -11.41 13.80
C SER A 217 15.31 -12.81 13.66
N PHE A 218 15.97 -13.31 14.70
CA PHE A 218 16.53 -14.65 14.76
C PHE A 218 15.45 -15.73 14.70
N ASP A 219 14.34 -15.56 15.40
CA ASP A 219 13.21 -16.51 15.35
C ASP A 219 12.52 -16.56 13.98
N ALA A 220 12.75 -15.56 13.11
CA ALA A 220 12.08 -15.41 11.82
C ALA A 220 12.91 -15.89 10.61
N VAL A 221 14.21 -16.16 10.78
CA VAL A 221 15.15 -16.57 9.71
C VAL A 221 15.66 -17.97 9.97
#